data_AF-A0A0R3SHN9-F1
#
_entry.id   AF-A0A0R3SHN9-F1
#
_cell.length_a   1.000
_cell.length_b   1.000
_cell.length_c   1.000
_cell.angle_alpha   90.00
_cell.angle_beta   90.00
_cell.angle_gamma   90.00
#
_symmetry.space_group_name_H-M   'P 1'
#
loop_
_entity.id
_entity.type
_entity.pdbx_description
1 polymer ?
#
loop_
_entity_poly.entity_id
_entity_poly.type
_entity_poly.pdbx_seq_one_letter_code
_entity_poly.pdbx_strand_id
1 'polypeptide(L)'
;MAVAVIRAGMIIDTTDACAKIKTRLPYNFSELRLDNKNYIFNGSKCINKENKEDTIECSVQEYCEGGFLAKAKICDVMNHYWVGFKVDKLLDGKRFGYVSVYFSHNGTWNNIYKNCIQPQLSGNTVISAGGMDYVTITCVRQLNCSNTEPQTIIMTLDESICSDYSEPKCCITDVDNMRTVVARLERPKDSGYTYAFCSANDTFLSYEIDWDSSP
;
A
#
# COMPACT_ATOMS: atom_id res chain seq x y z
N MET A 1 3.79 20.71 -24.66
CA MET A 1 3.36 19.43 -24.06
C MET A 1 4.33 19.11 -22.95
N ALA A 2 3.94 19.35 -21.69
CA ALA A 2 4.73 18.91 -20.55
C ALA A 2 4.40 17.43 -20.31
N VAL A 3 5.40 16.55 -20.46
CA VAL A 3 5.30 15.15 -20.03
C VAL A 3 5.39 15.18 -18.51
N ALA A 4 4.25 15.17 -17.84
CA ALA A 4 4.20 14.97 -16.40
C ALA A 4 4.57 13.51 -16.13
N VAL A 5 5.69 13.30 -15.43
CA VAL A 5 6.01 12.02 -14.79
C VAL A 5 4.90 11.76 -13.77
N ILE A 6 3.98 10.85 -14.09
CA ILE A 6 2.91 10.43 -13.17
C ILE A 6 3.60 9.60 -12.09
N ARG A 7 4.10 10.24 -11.02
CA ARG A 7 4.34 9.54 -9.75
C ARG A 7 2.97 9.02 -9.31
N ALA A 8 2.81 7.70 -9.27
CA ALA A 8 1.57 7.07 -8.88
C ALA A 8 1.26 7.45 -7.43
N GLY A 9 0.28 8.33 -7.21
CA GLY A 9 -0.19 8.59 -5.86
C GLY A 9 -0.78 7.31 -5.28
N MET A 10 -0.19 6.80 -4.20
CA MET A 10 -0.83 5.75 -3.36
C MET A 10 -1.99 6.33 -2.54
N ILE A 11 -2.35 7.59 -2.79
CA ILE A 11 -3.59 8.25 -2.38
C ILE A 11 -4.17 8.90 -3.64
N ILE A 12 -5.42 8.61 -3.96
CA ILE A 12 -6.18 9.21 -5.04
C ILE A 12 -7.26 10.09 -4.42
N ASP A 13 -7.12 11.41 -4.57
CA ASP A 13 -8.16 12.37 -4.23
C ASP A 13 -8.99 12.69 -5.47
N THR A 14 -10.25 12.27 -5.50
CA THR A 14 -11.12 12.48 -6.67
C THR A 14 -12.57 12.76 -6.28
N THR A 15 -13.27 13.50 -7.12
CA THR A 15 -14.74 13.67 -7.06
C THR A 15 -15.45 12.85 -8.12
N ASP A 16 -14.71 12.13 -8.96
CA ASP A 16 -15.27 11.34 -10.05
C ASP A 16 -15.91 10.05 -9.53
N ALA A 17 -16.95 9.58 -10.24
CA ALA A 17 -17.60 8.32 -9.92
C ALA A 17 -16.68 7.10 -10.11
N CYS A 18 -15.62 7.20 -10.91
CA CYS A 18 -14.64 6.15 -11.10
C CYS A 18 -13.21 6.69 -11.08
N ALA A 19 -12.30 5.93 -10.47
CA ALA A 19 -10.86 6.18 -10.45
C ALA A 19 -10.11 5.15 -11.31
N LYS A 20 -9.17 5.63 -12.13
CA LYS A 20 -8.19 4.78 -12.81
C LYS A 20 -6.93 4.74 -11.98
N ILE A 21 -6.63 3.59 -11.41
CA ILE A 21 -5.39 3.33 -10.69
C ILE A 21 -4.34 2.86 -11.68
N LYS A 22 -3.14 3.39 -11.54
CA LYS A 22 -1.93 2.94 -12.22
C LYS A 22 -0.82 2.96 -11.19
N THR A 23 -0.26 1.80 -10.85
CA THR A 23 0.80 1.68 -9.85
C THR A 23 1.89 0.73 -10.32
N ARG A 24 3.13 0.99 -9.89
CA ARG A 24 4.24 0.06 -10.08
C ARG A 24 4.10 -1.06 -9.06
N LEU A 25 4.49 -2.27 -9.43
CA LEU A 25 4.56 -3.43 -8.56
C LEU A 25 5.96 -4.06 -8.66
N PRO A 26 6.48 -4.63 -7.57
CA PRO A 26 7.74 -5.36 -7.60
C PRO A 26 7.62 -6.71 -8.31
N TYR A 27 6.44 -7.32 -8.26
CA TYR A 27 6.14 -8.61 -8.86
C TYR A 27 4.79 -8.56 -9.59
N ASN A 28 4.54 -9.58 -10.41
CA ASN A 28 3.20 -9.80 -10.95
C ASN A 28 2.21 -10.10 -9.81
N PHE A 29 0.93 -9.79 -10.00
CA PHE A 29 -0.11 -9.99 -8.99
C PHE A 29 -1.12 -11.05 -9.42
N SER A 30 -1.54 -11.89 -8.47
CA SER A 30 -2.61 -12.88 -8.66
C SER A 30 -3.98 -12.41 -8.16
N GLU A 31 -4.01 -11.41 -7.28
CA GLU A 31 -5.21 -10.96 -6.60
C GLU A 31 -5.21 -9.44 -6.42
N LEU A 32 -6.36 -8.83 -6.70
CA LEU A 32 -6.67 -7.45 -6.34
C LEU A 32 -7.68 -7.48 -5.19
N ARG A 33 -7.45 -6.66 -4.18
CA ARG A 33 -8.37 -6.49 -3.07
C ARG A 33 -8.98 -5.10 -3.10
N LEU A 34 -10.30 -5.02 -3.00
CA LEU A 34 -11.05 -3.77 -2.86
C LEU A 34 -11.78 -3.83 -1.52
N ASP A 35 -11.41 -2.98 -0.57
CA ASP A 35 -11.86 -3.06 0.80
C ASP A 35 -11.65 -4.46 1.42
N ASN A 36 -12.73 -5.21 1.65
CA ASN A 36 -12.72 -6.57 2.19
C ASN A 36 -13.01 -7.65 1.12
N LYS A 37 -13.14 -7.28 -0.15
CA LYS A 37 -13.46 -8.18 -1.26
C LYS A 37 -12.20 -8.53 -2.04
N ASN A 38 -12.00 -9.83 -2.28
CA ASN A 38 -10.88 -10.34 -3.06
C ASN A 38 -11.31 -10.68 -4.49
N TYR A 39 -10.54 -10.22 -5.46
CA TYR A 39 -10.76 -10.42 -6.89
C TYR A 39 -9.55 -11.14 -7.50
N ILE A 40 -9.79 -12.33 -8.03
CA ILE A 40 -8.74 -13.15 -8.66
C ILE A 40 -8.47 -12.64 -10.07
N PHE A 41 -7.19 -12.39 -10.38
CA PHE A 41 -6.76 -11.98 -11.71
C PHE A 41 -6.69 -13.19 -12.65
N ASN A 42 -7.33 -13.09 -13.81
CA ASN A 42 -7.36 -14.16 -14.81
C ASN A 42 -6.58 -13.85 -16.10
N GLY A 43 -5.77 -12.79 -16.10
CA GLY A 43 -5.01 -12.32 -17.26
C GLY A 43 -5.64 -11.12 -17.99
N SER A 44 -6.95 -10.88 -17.85
CA SER A 44 -7.62 -9.75 -18.51
C SER A 44 -8.59 -8.97 -17.63
N LYS A 45 -9.02 -9.55 -16.50
CA LYS A 45 -9.93 -8.95 -15.53
C LYS A 45 -9.72 -9.54 -14.14
N CYS A 46 -10.25 -8.83 -13.15
CA CYS A 46 -10.23 -9.23 -11.75
C CYS A 46 -11.66 -9.66 -11.40
N ILE A 47 -11.86 -10.93 -11.04
CA ILE A 47 -13.17 -11.52 -10.80
C ILE A 47 -13.35 -11.75 -9.30
N ASN A 48 -14.43 -11.23 -8.71
CA ASN A 48 -14.70 -11.41 -7.29
C ASN A 48 -14.80 -12.91 -6.95
N LYS A 49 -14.11 -13.32 -5.89
CA LYS A 49 -14.00 -14.70 -5.45
C LYS A 49 -15.35 -15.30 -5.01
N GLU A 50 -16.24 -14.47 -4.47
CA GLU A 50 -17.54 -14.86 -3.92
C GLU A 50 -18.69 -14.63 -4.90
N ASN A 51 -18.59 -13.62 -5.78
CA ASN A 51 -19.58 -13.31 -6.80
C ASN A 51 -18.94 -13.16 -8.19
N LYS A 52 -19.05 -14.18 -9.04
CA LYS A 52 -18.40 -14.18 -10.37
C LYS A 52 -18.91 -13.12 -11.36
N GLU A 53 -20.08 -12.51 -11.09
CA GLU A 53 -20.63 -11.41 -11.89
C GLU A 53 -20.03 -10.05 -11.52
N ASP A 54 -19.52 -9.91 -10.29
CA ASP A 54 -18.81 -8.73 -9.82
C ASP A 54 -17.37 -8.75 -10.33
N THR A 55 -17.06 -7.87 -11.28
CA THR A 55 -15.77 -7.83 -11.97
C THR A 55 -15.19 -6.43 -12.02
N ILE A 56 -13.87 -6.36 -11.94
CA ILE A 56 -13.08 -5.14 -12.06
C ILE A 56 -12.21 -5.23 -13.32
N GLU A 57 -12.24 -4.16 -14.12
CA GLU A 57 -11.29 -3.98 -15.21
C GLU A 57 -9.89 -3.79 -14.61
N CYS A 58 -8.99 -4.73 -14.88
CA CYS A 58 -7.63 -4.67 -14.38
C CYS A 58 -6.65 -5.32 -15.37
N SER A 59 -5.40 -4.90 -15.33
CA SER A 59 -4.33 -5.43 -16.17
C SER A 59 -2.96 -5.31 -15.50
N VAL A 60 -2.02 -6.09 -15.97
CA VAL A 60 -0.62 -6.04 -15.56
C VAL A 60 0.26 -6.27 -16.79
N GLN A 61 1.36 -5.54 -16.85
CA GLN A 61 2.37 -5.70 -17.90
C GLN A 61 3.74 -5.47 -17.29
N GLU A 62 4.79 -6.05 -17.88
CA GLU A 62 6.17 -5.73 -17.49
C GLU A 62 6.46 -4.25 -17.72
N TYR A 63 7.28 -3.67 -16.85
CA TYR A 63 7.68 -2.27 -16.92
C TYR A 63 9.16 -2.17 -17.30
N CYS A 64 9.49 -1.29 -18.25
CA CYS A 64 10.81 -1.21 -18.87
C CYS A 64 11.95 -0.92 -17.88
N GLU A 65 11.64 -0.24 -16.77
CA GLU A 65 12.59 0.10 -15.70
C GLU A 65 12.65 -0.99 -14.61
N GLY A 66 12.04 -2.16 -14.86
CA GLY A 66 11.96 -3.28 -13.94
C GLY A 66 10.64 -3.35 -13.16
N GLY A 67 10.24 -4.57 -12.82
CA GLY A 67 8.97 -4.87 -12.16
C GLY A 67 7.79 -4.86 -13.13
N PHE A 68 6.61 -4.52 -12.61
CA PHE A 68 5.35 -4.56 -13.35
C PHE A 68 4.57 -3.27 -13.18
N LEU A 69 3.76 -2.94 -14.18
CA LEU A 69 2.81 -1.85 -14.13
C LEU A 69 1.40 -2.44 -14.05
N ALA A 70 0.75 -2.28 -12.90
CA ALA A 70 -0.63 -2.70 -12.70
C ALA A 70 -1.59 -1.53 -12.91
N LYS A 71 -2.75 -1.85 -13.48
CA LYS A 71 -3.85 -0.91 -13.68
C LYS A 71 -5.14 -1.52 -13.20
N ALA A 72 -6.01 -0.70 -12.63
CA ALA A 72 -7.38 -1.07 -12.30
C ALA A 72 -8.30 0.13 -12.47
N LYS A 73 -9.57 -0.11 -12.82
CA LYS A 73 -10.61 0.91 -12.82
C LYS A 73 -11.63 0.57 -11.74
N ILE A 74 -11.67 1.39 -10.70
CA ILE A 74 -12.62 1.25 -9.59
C ILE A 74 -13.71 2.29 -9.78
N CYS A 75 -14.96 1.86 -9.72
CA CYS A 75 -16.11 2.74 -9.77
C CYS A 75 -16.79 2.75 -8.40
N ASP A 76 -17.68 3.73 -8.21
CA ASP A 76 -18.32 3.99 -6.91
C ASP A 76 -17.29 4.30 -5.81
N VAL A 77 -16.27 5.07 -6.16
CA VAL A 77 -15.08 5.33 -5.33
C VAL A 77 -15.47 5.91 -3.95
N MET A 78 -16.56 6.67 -3.87
CA MET A 78 -17.11 7.24 -2.63
C MET A 78 -17.43 6.19 -1.56
N ASN A 79 -17.73 4.95 -1.98
CA ASN A 79 -18.06 3.84 -1.09
C ASN A 79 -16.86 2.96 -0.73
N HIS A 80 -15.69 3.24 -1.31
CA HIS A 80 -14.45 2.50 -1.11
C HIS A 80 -13.43 3.33 -0.34
N TYR A 81 -12.63 2.68 0.50
CA TYR A 81 -11.58 3.35 1.27
C TYR A 81 -10.18 2.95 0.79
N TRP A 82 -10.01 1.77 0.19
CA TRP A 82 -8.74 1.38 -0.41
C TRP A 82 -8.88 0.25 -1.44
N VAL A 83 -7.84 0.12 -2.25
CA VAL A 83 -7.59 -1.00 -3.15
C VAL A 83 -6.13 -1.42 -3.02
N GLY A 84 -5.85 -2.71 -3.20
CA GLY A 84 -4.51 -3.25 -3.12
C GLY A 84 -4.23 -4.32 -4.15
N PHE A 85 -3.01 -4.33 -4.68
CA PHE A 85 -2.50 -5.42 -5.50
C PHE A 85 -1.65 -6.33 -4.63
N LYS A 86 -2.02 -7.61 -4.55
CA LYS A 86 -1.35 -8.58 -3.70
C LYS A 86 0.09 -8.79 -4.14
N VAL A 87 0.99 -8.79 -3.16
CA VAL A 87 2.41 -9.14 -3.34
C VAL A 87 2.58 -10.62 -3.04
N ASP A 88 2.51 -11.47 -4.07
CA ASP A 88 2.44 -12.93 -3.92
C ASP A 88 3.69 -13.60 -3.30
N LYS A 89 4.82 -12.88 -3.27
CA LYS A 89 6.11 -13.39 -2.77
C LYS A 89 6.69 -12.55 -1.63
N LEU A 90 5.84 -11.91 -0.84
CA LEU A 90 6.33 -11.14 0.31
C LEU A 90 7.00 -12.06 1.34
N LEU A 91 8.27 -11.82 1.66
CA LEU A 91 9.11 -12.63 2.56
C LEU A 91 9.09 -14.12 2.20
N ASP A 92 9.29 -14.46 0.92
CA ASP A 92 9.21 -15.83 0.41
C ASP A 92 7.88 -16.53 0.71
N GLY A 93 6.78 -15.76 0.77
CA GLY A 93 5.43 -16.27 1.06
C GLY A 93 5.14 -16.49 2.54
N LYS A 94 6.04 -16.11 3.45
CA LYS A 94 5.80 -16.15 4.91
C LYS A 94 4.81 -15.09 5.38
N ARG A 95 4.61 -14.04 4.58
CA ARG A 95 3.65 -12.97 4.84
C ARG A 95 2.87 -12.64 3.58
N PHE A 96 1.78 -11.90 3.76
CA PHE A 96 1.03 -11.28 2.69
C PHE A 96 1.08 -9.76 2.88
N GLY A 97 1.07 -9.04 1.77
CA GLY A 97 0.97 -7.60 1.75
C GLY A 97 0.42 -7.14 0.41
N TYR A 98 0.10 -5.86 0.35
CA TYR A 98 -0.48 -5.25 -0.83
C TYR A 98 0.28 -3.98 -1.15
N VAL A 99 0.54 -3.73 -2.43
CA VAL A 99 0.76 -2.35 -2.88
C VAL A 99 -0.60 -1.68 -2.84
N SER A 100 -0.82 -0.84 -1.83
CA SER A 100 -2.11 -0.24 -1.53
C SER A 100 -2.24 1.18 -2.08
N VAL A 101 -3.45 1.51 -2.50
CA VAL A 101 -3.88 2.82 -2.95
C VAL A 101 -5.14 3.17 -2.19
N TYR A 102 -5.14 4.31 -1.52
CA TYR A 102 -6.28 4.78 -0.76
C TYR A 102 -7.08 5.85 -1.49
N PHE A 103 -8.35 5.97 -1.16
CA PHE A 103 -9.24 6.95 -1.76
C PHE A 103 -9.58 8.06 -0.75
N SER A 104 -9.41 9.30 -1.19
CA SER A 104 -10.00 10.47 -0.54
C SER A 104 -10.90 11.20 -1.53
N HIS A 105 -11.79 12.03 -1.00
CA HIS A 105 -12.75 12.78 -1.78
C HIS A 105 -12.78 14.22 -1.29
N ASN A 106 -12.08 15.09 -2.02
CA ASN A 106 -11.87 16.49 -1.66
C ASN A 106 -11.30 16.61 -0.23
N GLY A 107 -10.23 15.86 0.04
CA GLY A 107 -9.58 15.77 1.35
C GLY A 107 -10.35 14.98 2.42
N THR A 108 -11.54 14.46 2.11
CA THR A 108 -12.36 13.67 3.05
C THR A 108 -12.13 12.16 2.85
N TRP A 109 -12.00 11.42 3.95
CA TRP A 109 -11.70 10.00 3.94
C TRP A 109 -12.92 9.18 4.36
N ASN A 110 -13.84 8.97 3.41
CA ASN A 110 -15.06 8.20 3.65
C ASN A 110 -14.74 6.76 4.03
N ASN A 111 -15.48 6.18 4.97
CA ASN A 111 -15.33 4.80 5.43
C ASN A 111 -13.96 4.42 6.03
N ILE A 112 -13.00 5.35 6.15
CA ILE A 112 -11.63 5.03 6.62
C ILE A 112 -11.57 4.50 8.05
N TYR A 113 -12.61 4.78 8.85
CA TYR A 113 -12.76 4.25 10.20
C TYR A 113 -12.89 2.71 10.22
N LYS A 114 -13.22 2.08 9.09
CA LYS A 114 -13.24 0.61 8.92
C LYS A 114 -11.84 0.04 8.73
N ASN A 115 -10.85 0.87 8.42
CA ASN A 115 -9.45 0.49 8.27
C ASN A 115 -8.71 0.73 9.59
N CYS A 116 -7.94 -0.26 10.07
CA CYS A 116 -7.06 -0.07 11.21
C CYS A 116 -5.97 0.97 10.93
N ILE A 117 -5.21 0.79 9.85
CA ILE A 117 -4.18 1.75 9.44
C ILE A 117 -4.84 3.05 8.96
N GLN A 118 -4.28 4.18 9.42
CA GLN A 118 -4.73 5.52 9.07
C GLN A 118 -3.71 6.16 8.11
N PRO A 119 -3.86 5.99 6.79
CA PRO A 119 -2.92 6.53 5.79
C PRO A 119 -2.79 8.05 5.87
N GLN A 120 -3.87 8.77 6.21
CA GLN A 120 -3.92 10.21 6.35
C GLN A 120 -3.13 10.76 7.55
N LEU A 121 -2.80 9.88 8.50
CA LEU A 121 -1.97 10.20 9.67
C LEU A 121 -0.57 9.57 9.57
N SER A 122 -0.35 8.70 8.58
CA SER A 122 0.91 8.01 8.35
C SER A 122 1.87 8.88 7.52
N GLY A 123 3.10 8.41 7.35
CA GLY A 123 4.09 9.09 6.50
C GLY A 123 3.69 9.09 5.02
N ASN A 124 4.37 9.93 4.23
CA ASN A 124 4.20 9.98 2.79
C ASN A 124 4.45 8.59 2.18
N THR A 125 3.49 8.10 1.40
CA THR A 125 3.52 6.77 0.77
C THR A 125 4.36 6.72 -0.50
N VAL A 126 4.73 7.87 -1.05
CA VAL A 126 5.72 8.01 -2.13
C VAL A 126 6.84 8.90 -1.60
N ILE A 127 8.04 8.33 -1.50
CA ILE A 127 9.21 8.97 -0.91
C ILE A 127 10.29 9.08 -1.99
N SER A 128 10.76 10.30 -2.22
CA SER A 128 11.93 10.56 -3.07
C SER A 128 13.10 10.93 -2.17
N ALA A 129 13.95 9.94 -1.92
CA ALA A 129 14.99 10.03 -0.90
C ALA A 129 16.23 10.79 -1.39
N GLY A 130 16.38 11.06 -2.69
CA GLY A 130 17.41 11.96 -3.22
C GLY A 130 18.83 11.64 -2.76
N GLY A 131 19.21 10.37 -2.75
CA GLY A 131 20.55 9.93 -2.34
C GLY A 131 20.76 9.79 -0.83
N MET A 132 19.74 9.95 0.01
CA MET A 132 19.81 9.69 1.46
C MET A 132 20.24 8.24 1.76
N ASP A 133 20.96 8.06 2.86
CA ASP A 133 21.38 6.74 3.35
C ASP A 133 20.24 5.95 3.98
N TYR A 134 19.18 6.62 4.42
CA TYR A 134 18.00 5.99 5.01
C TYR A 134 16.76 6.87 4.86
N VAL A 135 15.59 6.25 5.00
CA VAL A 135 14.29 6.94 5.15
C VAL A 135 13.58 6.47 6.41
N THR A 136 12.65 7.30 6.88
CA THR A 136 11.78 6.95 8.00
C THR A 136 10.43 6.49 7.47
N ILE A 137 10.01 5.30 7.90
CA ILE A 137 8.69 4.74 7.62
C ILE A 137 7.82 4.94 8.86
N THR A 138 6.74 5.71 8.73
CA THR A 138 5.82 6.05 9.83
C THR A 138 4.45 5.49 9.54
N CYS A 139 4.04 4.47 10.28
CA CYS A 139 2.71 3.87 10.16
C CYS A 139 1.85 4.21 11.38
N VAL A 140 0.67 4.76 11.16
CA VAL A 140 -0.30 5.06 12.23
C VAL A 140 -1.49 4.12 12.13
N ARG A 141 -1.92 3.56 13.25
CA ARG A 141 -3.11 2.71 13.33
C ARG A 141 -4.01 3.06 14.52
N GLN A 142 -5.29 2.76 14.39
CA GLN A 142 -6.22 2.75 15.52
C GLN A 142 -5.94 1.55 16.45
N LEU A 143 -6.11 1.74 17.76
CA LEU A 143 -6.01 0.67 18.74
C LEU A 143 -7.29 -0.20 18.75
N ASN A 144 -8.45 0.42 18.56
CA ASN A 144 -9.77 -0.22 18.70
C ASN A 144 -10.47 -0.54 17.35
N CYS A 145 -9.74 -1.02 16.35
CA CYS A 145 -10.31 -1.34 15.03
C CYS A 145 -10.72 -2.81 14.83
N SER A 146 -10.47 -3.67 15.82
CA SER A 146 -10.82 -5.10 15.78
C SER A 146 -11.10 -5.65 17.16
N ASN A 147 -11.62 -6.88 17.23
CA ASN A 147 -11.91 -7.59 18.49
C ASN A 147 -10.65 -7.93 19.31
N THR A 148 -9.48 -7.89 18.68
CA THR A 148 -8.17 -8.04 19.32
C THR A 148 -7.35 -6.79 19.08
N GLU A 149 -6.42 -6.46 19.99
CA GLU A 149 -5.48 -5.37 19.73
C GLU A 149 -4.68 -5.70 18.45
N PRO A 150 -4.67 -4.81 17.45
CA PRO A 150 -3.90 -5.04 16.23
C PRO A 150 -2.41 -5.10 16.56
N GLN A 151 -1.68 -5.92 15.81
CA GLN A 151 -0.23 -5.96 15.85
C GLN A 151 0.33 -5.37 14.57
N THR A 152 1.35 -4.52 14.69
CA THR A 152 1.96 -3.83 13.55
C THR A 152 3.31 -4.43 13.21
N ILE A 153 3.54 -4.64 11.92
CA ILE A 153 4.85 -5.03 11.39
C ILE A 153 5.20 -4.09 10.25
N ILE A 154 6.43 -3.60 10.25
CA ILE A 154 7.04 -2.91 9.12
C ILE A 154 8.04 -3.87 8.48
N MET A 155 7.95 -4.05 7.16
CA MET A 155 8.75 -5.00 6.40
C MET A 155 9.07 -4.47 5.01
N THR A 156 10.11 -4.99 4.38
CA THR A 156 10.38 -4.84 2.94
C THR A 156 9.88 -6.08 2.21
N LEU A 157 10.28 -6.25 0.94
CA LEU A 157 9.97 -7.45 0.19
C LEU A 157 10.63 -8.70 0.79
N ASP A 158 11.81 -8.55 1.39
CA ASP A 158 12.72 -9.65 1.69
C ASP A 158 13.01 -9.80 3.20
N GLU A 159 12.75 -8.76 4.01
CA GLU A 159 12.93 -8.82 5.46
C GLU A 159 11.84 -8.12 6.28
N SER A 160 11.62 -8.61 7.50
CA SER A 160 10.90 -7.86 8.53
C SER A 160 11.85 -6.86 9.18
N ILE A 161 11.49 -5.58 9.17
CA ILE A 161 12.32 -4.50 9.71
C ILE A 161 12.12 -4.35 11.21
N CYS A 162 10.86 -4.26 11.66
CA CYS A 162 10.51 -4.21 13.06
C CYS A 162 9.02 -4.51 13.29
N SER A 163 8.64 -4.74 14.55
CA SER A 163 7.23 -4.84 14.95
C SER A 163 6.96 -4.15 16.29
N ASP A 164 5.68 -3.94 16.61
CA ASP A 164 5.28 -3.40 17.92
C ASP A 164 5.14 -4.48 19.01
N TYR A 165 5.16 -5.77 18.65
CA TYR A 165 4.91 -6.88 19.58
C TYR A 165 6.12 -7.80 19.80
N SER A 166 7.02 -7.96 18.83
CA SER A 166 8.24 -8.79 18.94
C SER A 166 9.50 -8.04 18.52
N GLU A 167 10.67 -8.58 18.86
CA GLU A 167 11.93 -8.08 18.34
C GLU A 167 12.09 -8.38 16.83
N PRO A 168 12.79 -7.51 16.07
CA PRO A 168 13.26 -6.18 16.48
C PRO A 168 12.10 -5.20 16.74
N LYS A 169 12.16 -4.47 17.86
CA LYS A 169 11.10 -3.52 18.24
C LYS A 169 11.18 -2.21 17.45
N CYS A 170 10.03 -1.74 16.97
CA CYS A 170 9.91 -0.41 16.36
C CYS A 170 9.95 0.70 17.42
N CYS A 171 10.18 1.95 16.99
CA CYS A 171 9.88 3.11 17.83
C CYS A 171 8.36 3.32 17.88
N ILE A 172 7.79 3.41 19.07
CA ILE A 172 6.33 3.44 19.28
C ILE A 172 5.95 4.70 20.03
N THR A 173 4.85 5.34 19.63
CA THR A 173 4.23 6.44 20.37
C THR A 173 2.71 6.29 20.32
N ASP A 174 2.09 6.29 21.49
CA ASP A 174 0.63 6.18 21.63
C ASP A 174 0.06 7.56 21.98
N VAL A 175 -0.95 8.00 21.22
CA VAL A 175 -1.70 9.24 21.44
C VAL A 175 -3.18 8.93 21.26
N ASP A 176 -3.98 9.18 22.29
CA ASP A 176 -5.41 8.86 22.33
C ASP A 176 -5.68 7.39 21.94
N ASN A 177 -6.47 7.16 20.88
CA ASN A 177 -6.81 5.84 20.35
C ASN A 177 -5.90 5.43 19.17
N MET A 178 -4.73 6.07 19.01
CA MET A 178 -3.81 5.86 17.90
C MET A 178 -2.46 5.38 18.40
N ARG A 179 -1.85 4.44 17.65
CA ARG A 179 -0.45 4.04 17.79
C ARG A 179 0.31 4.41 16.54
N THR A 180 1.39 5.17 16.73
CA THR A 180 2.39 5.48 15.71
C THR A 180 3.56 4.52 15.86
N VAL A 181 3.89 3.84 14.77
CA VAL A 181 4.98 2.86 14.67
C VAL A 181 5.97 3.37 13.63
N VAL A 182 7.21 3.56 14.05
CA VAL A 182 8.26 4.17 13.23
C VAL A 182 9.42 3.20 13.06
N ALA A 183 9.87 3.04 11.82
CA ALA A 183 11.05 2.28 11.45
C ALA A 183 12.01 3.16 10.66
N ARG A 184 13.31 2.93 10.85
CA ARG A 184 14.35 3.43 9.96
C ARG A 184 14.66 2.34 8.94
N LEU A 185 14.57 2.67 7.66
CA LEU A 185 14.90 1.78 6.56
C LEU A 185 16.17 2.30 5.87
N GLU A 186 17.23 1.52 5.89
CA GLU A 186 18.49 1.86 5.21
C GLU A 186 18.36 1.68 3.69
N ARG A 187 19.15 2.46 2.95
CA ARG A 187 19.26 2.34 1.50
C ARG A 187 19.84 0.97 1.13
N PRO A 188 19.20 0.19 0.25
CA PRO A 188 19.80 -1.03 -0.26
C PRO A 188 21.00 -0.70 -1.15
N LYS A 189 22.02 -1.57 -1.12
CA LYS A 189 23.27 -1.35 -1.88
C LYS A 189 23.06 -1.37 -3.40
N ASP A 190 22.15 -2.22 -3.87
CA ASP A 190 22.04 -2.58 -5.30
C ASP A 190 20.67 -2.24 -5.90
N SER A 191 19.92 -1.31 -5.30
CA SER A 191 18.64 -0.87 -5.85
C SER A 191 18.40 0.62 -5.70
N GLY A 192 18.04 1.27 -6.81
CA GLY A 192 17.53 2.64 -6.82
C GLY A 192 16.10 2.77 -6.29
N TYR A 193 15.42 1.65 -6.01
CA TYR A 193 14.00 1.65 -5.69
C TYR A 193 13.63 0.57 -4.67
N THR A 194 12.73 0.85 -3.73
CA THR A 194 12.32 -0.11 -2.68
C THR A 194 10.85 0.03 -2.34
N TYR A 195 10.25 -1.08 -1.94
CA TYR A 195 8.97 -1.08 -1.24
C TYR A 195 9.16 -1.36 0.24
N ALA A 196 8.49 -0.58 1.08
CA ALA A 196 8.20 -0.94 2.45
C ALA A 196 6.69 -1.16 2.63
N PHE A 197 6.33 -2.00 3.59
CA PHE A 197 4.96 -2.35 3.89
C PHE A 197 4.75 -2.23 5.39
N CYS A 198 3.65 -1.61 5.77
CA CYS A 198 3.06 -1.72 7.09
C CYS A 198 1.81 -2.61 7.01
N SER A 199 1.73 -3.61 7.87
CA SER A 199 0.53 -4.43 8.04
C SER A 199 0.07 -4.38 9.49
N ALA A 200 -1.24 -4.22 9.68
CA ALA A 200 -1.89 -4.40 10.97
C ALA A 200 -3.21 -5.16 10.77
N ASN A 201 -3.29 -6.37 11.33
CA ASN A 201 -4.36 -7.33 11.04
C ASN A 201 -4.56 -7.53 9.52
N ASP A 202 -5.71 -7.14 9.00
CA ASP A 202 -6.12 -7.28 7.60
C ASP A 202 -6.12 -5.92 6.87
N THR A 203 -5.25 -5.01 7.30
CA THR A 203 -5.10 -3.67 6.72
C THR A 203 -3.64 -3.40 6.36
N PHE A 204 -3.43 -2.68 5.26
CA PHE A 204 -2.12 -2.61 4.61
C PHE A 204 -1.81 -1.20 4.10
N LEU A 205 -0.56 -0.78 4.29
CA LEU A 205 -0.04 0.46 3.74
C LEU A 205 1.32 0.19 3.10
N SER A 206 1.44 0.46 1.81
CA SER A 206 2.72 0.39 1.11
C SER A 206 3.37 1.77 1.00
N TYR A 207 4.69 1.76 0.93
CA TYR A 207 5.54 2.90 0.64
C TYR A 207 6.37 2.57 -0.58
N GLU A 208 6.31 3.44 -1.58
CA GLU A 208 7.21 3.47 -2.74
C GLU A 208 8.34 4.44 -2.44
N ILE A 209 9.58 3.94 -2.50
CA ILE A 209 10.77 4.70 -2.15
C ILE A 209 11.68 4.70 -3.37
N ASP A 210 11.89 5.89 -3.92
CA ASP A 210 12.86 6.15 -4.96
C ASP A 210 14.10 6.76 -4.33
N TRP A 211 15.19 6.00 -4.32
CA TRP A 211 16.46 6.38 -3.69
C TRP A 211 17.30 7.33 -4.55
N ASP A 212 17.02 7.37 -5.85
CA ASP A 212 17.84 8.11 -6.82
C ASP A 212 17.18 9.45 -7.21
N SER A 213 15.85 9.51 -7.22
CA SER A 213 15.13 10.75 -7.49
C SER A 213 15.23 11.73 -6.32
N SER A 214 15.59 12.97 -6.64
CA SER A 214 15.46 14.10 -5.71
C SER A 214 13.97 14.42 -5.42
N PRO A 215 13.66 14.96 -4.23
CA PRO A 215 12.31 15.40 -3.85
C PRO A 215 11.60 16.26 -4.90
#